data_AF-A0A453SJ50-F1
#
_entry.id   AF-A0A453SJ50-F1
#
_cell.length_a   1.000
_cell.length_b   1.000
_cell.length_c   1.000
_cell.angle_alpha   90.00
_cell.angle_beta   90.00
_cell.angle_gamma   90.00
#
_symmetry.space_group_name_H-M   'P 1'
#
loop_
_entity.id
_entity.type
_entity.pdbx_description
1 polymer ?
#
loop_
_entity_poly.entity_id
_entity_poly.type
_entity_poly.pdbx_seq_one_letter_code
_entity_poly.pdbx_strand_id
1 'polypeptide(L)'
;MALLISFVSQSDRLHKILDFVSSVHDLCSVLGMDFLATVTEVHPSLIDSVGAHSKSVSDETISRLSKMVTELKEEKVKRLGKIQALASQLTDLWNLMDATVEERQLFDHVTCNMSSTLDRVTVPGALALDVIDQAEHEVERLDQLKASRMKDIAFKRQTELEDIYAQAHIAIDTSAARDRILSVIDSSMFEPSELLADMENQILKAKEEASSRKDILEKVDRWMLACEEESWLEDYSRVRKICHVTLSLSPF
;
A
#
# COMPACT_ATOMS: atom_id res chain seq x y z
N MET A 1 -65.98 22.41 9.94
CA MET A 1 -64.58 22.70 10.32
C MET A 1 -63.82 21.47 10.80
N ALA A 2 -64.29 20.74 11.82
CA ALA A 2 -63.57 19.56 12.36
C ALA A 2 -63.22 18.48 11.30
N LEU A 3 -64.15 18.16 10.39
CA LEU A 3 -63.94 17.18 9.31
C LEU A 3 -62.95 17.64 8.22
N LEU A 4 -62.88 18.94 7.95
CA LEU A 4 -61.91 19.52 7.00
C LEU A 4 -60.50 19.52 7.61
N ILE A 5 -60.39 19.85 8.89
CA ILE A 5 -59.12 19.83 9.63
C ILE A 5 -58.57 18.40 9.73
N SER A 6 -59.43 17.41 9.99
CA SER A 6 -59.00 16.00 10.02
C SER A 6 -58.56 15.49 8.65
N PHE A 7 -59.25 15.88 7.57
CA PHE A 7 -58.90 15.48 6.22
C PHE A 7 -57.57 16.11 5.74
N VAL A 8 -57.37 17.40 5.99
CA VAL A 8 -56.10 18.10 5.70
C VAL A 8 -54.95 17.50 6.49
N SER A 9 -55.13 17.29 7.80
CA SER A 9 -54.11 16.66 8.66
C SER A 9 -53.74 15.24 8.20
N GLN A 10 -54.72 14.45 7.74
CA GLN A 10 -54.47 13.11 7.22
C GLN A 10 -53.73 13.13 5.88
N SER A 11 -54.02 14.10 5.01
CA SER A 11 -53.30 14.32 3.74
C SER A 11 -51.84 14.74 3.97
N ASP A 12 -51.59 15.67 4.91
CA ASP A 12 -50.24 16.14 5.24
C ASP A 12 -49.35 15.02 5.80
N ARG A 13 -49.93 14.14 6.63
CA ARG A 13 -49.23 12.99 7.20
C ARG A 13 -48.86 11.97 6.13
N LEU A 14 -49.72 11.76 5.13
CA LEU A 14 -49.43 10.88 4.00
C LEU A 14 -48.30 11.41 3.14
N HIS A 15 -48.27 12.71 2.85
CA HIS A 15 -47.16 13.34 2.12
C HIS A 15 -45.83 13.19 2.87
N LYS A 16 -45.82 13.45 4.19
CA LYS A 16 -44.61 13.30 4.99
C LYS A 16 -44.06 11.86 5.00
N ILE A 17 -44.94 10.86 5.03
CA ILE A 17 -44.54 9.45 4.93
C ILE A 17 -43.92 9.17 3.55
N LEU A 18 -44.53 9.68 2.47
CA LEU A 18 -44.01 9.50 1.12
C LEU A 18 -42.62 10.13 0.95
N ASP A 19 -42.42 11.33 1.49
CA ASP A 19 -41.12 12.02 1.46
C ASP A 19 -40.03 11.23 2.21
N PHE A 20 -40.38 10.66 3.38
CA PHE A 20 -39.45 9.81 4.11
C PHE A 20 -39.14 8.51 3.39
N VAL A 21 -40.14 7.84 2.81
CA VAL A 21 -39.92 6.61 2.04
C VAL A 21 -39.04 6.87 0.82
N SER A 22 -39.26 7.99 0.11
CA SER A 22 -38.39 8.42 -0.99
C SER A 22 -36.96 8.67 -0.49
N SER A 23 -36.81 9.36 0.64
CA SER A 23 -35.50 9.62 1.24
C SER A 23 -34.77 8.32 1.63
N VAL A 24 -35.49 7.35 2.20
CA VAL A 24 -34.93 6.03 2.54
C VAL A 24 -34.51 5.29 1.27
N HIS A 25 -35.33 5.31 0.21
CA HIS A 25 -34.97 4.69 -1.07
C HIS A 25 -33.68 5.27 -1.66
N ASP A 26 -33.57 6.60 -1.70
CA ASP A 26 -32.39 7.28 -2.27
C ASP A 26 -31.13 7.00 -1.43
N LEU A 27 -31.27 6.97 -0.10
CA LEU A 27 -30.16 6.64 0.81
C LEU A 27 -29.74 5.17 0.67
N CYS A 28 -30.68 4.22 0.64
CA CYS A 28 -30.40 2.80 0.44
C CYS A 28 -29.73 2.55 -0.91
N SER A 29 -30.19 3.21 -1.97
CA SER A 29 -29.60 3.13 -3.31
C SER A 29 -28.12 3.51 -3.32
N VAL A 30 -27.76 4.65 -2.73
CA VAL A 30 -26.36 5.11 -2.65
C VAL A 30 -25.50 4.21 -1.73
N LEU A 31 -26.07 3.75 -0.61
CA LEU A 31 -25.40 2.87 0.36
C LEU A 31 -25.31 1.40 -0.09
N GLY A 32 -25.94 1.03 -1.19
CA GLY A 32 -26.04 -0.37 -1.65
C GLY A 32 -26.78 -1.27 -0.66
N MET A 33 -27.75 -0.74 0.10
CA MET A 33 -28.55 -1.48 1.08
C MET A 33 -29.86 -1.95 0.47
N ASP A 34 -30.38 -3.09 0.95
CA ASP A 34 -31.71 -3.55 0.54
C ASP A 34 -32.80 -2.64 1.13
N PHE A 35 -33.40 -1.84 0.25
CA PHE A 35 -34.51 -0.96 0.59
C PHE A 35 -35.70 -1.71 1.19
N LEU A 36 -36.02 -2.90 0.68
CA LEU A 36 -37.18 -3.66 1.14
C LEU A 36 -36.95 -4.13 2.58
N ALA A 37 -35.82 -4.79 2.85
CA ALA A 37 -35.44 -5.16 4.21
C ALA A 37 -35.45 -3.94 5.14
N THR A 38 -34.84 -2.83 4.73
CA THR A 38 -34.74 -1.61 5.55
C THR A 38 -36.13 -1.05 5.91
N VAL A 39 -37.06 -0.95 4.95
CA VAL A 39 -38.41 -0.43 5.21
C VAL A 39 -39.29 -1.42 5.98
N THR A 40 -39.06 -2.74 5.84
CA THR A 40 -39.80 -3.76 6.61
C THR A 40 -39.58 -3.65 8.11
N GLU A 41 -38.39 -3.21 8.54
CA GLU A 41 -38.05 -3.00 9.96
C GLU A 41 -38.91 -1.89 10.59
N VAL A 42 -39.36 -0.92 9.80
CA VAL A 42 -40.28 0.13 10.25
C VAL A 42 -41.68 -0.43 10.38
N HIS A 43 -42.25 -0.95 9.28
CA HIS A 43 -43.55 -1.60 9.28
C HIS A 43 -43.79 -2.42 7.99
N PRO A 44 -44.26 -3.68 8.07
CA PRO A 44 -44.52 -4.53 6.89
C PRO A 44 -45.51 -3.93 5.89
N SER A 45 -46.46 -3.10 6.35
CA SER A 45 -47.48 -2.49 5.49
C SER A 45 -46.96 -1.38 4.58
N LEU A 46 -45.69 -0.99 4.68
CA LEU A 46 -45.09 0.02 3.80
C LEU A 46 -44.65 -0.57 2.44
N ILE A 47 -44.60 -1.90 2.34
CA ILE A 47 -44.24 -2.65 1.12
C ILE A 47 -45.44 -2.77 0.18
N ASP A 48 -46.65 -2.87 0.73
CA ASP A 48 -47.84 -3.29 -0.03
C ASP A 48 -48.58 -2.07 -0.60
N SER A 49 -48.49 -1.88 -1.92
CA SER A 49 -49.18 -0.82 -2.65
C SER A 49 -50.63 -1.18 -3.02
N VAL A 50 -51.11 -2.38 -2.67
CA VAL A 50 -52.36 -2.94 -3.22
C VAL A 50 -53.60 -2.75 -2.32
N GLY A 51 -53.46 -2.16 -1.12
CA GLY A 51 -54.60 -1.91 -0.23
C GLY A 51 -54.64 -0.48 0.32
N ALA A 52 -55.46 0.40 -0.26
CA ALA A 52 -55.61 1.81 0.13
C ALA A 52 -56.17 2.06 1.57
N HIS A 53 -56.28 1.04 2.41
CA HIS A 53 -56.92 1.13 3.74
C HIS A 53 -56.07 0.65 4.92
N SER A 54 -54.79 0.30 4.74
CA SER A 54 -53.94 -0.16 5.85
C SER A 54 -52.50 0.35 5.82
N LYS A 55 -52.24 1.54 5.25
CA LYS A 55 -51.02 2.28 5.59
C LYS A 55 -51.23 2.86 6.98
N SER A 56 -50.48 2.40 7.98
CA SER A 56 -50.55 2.94 9.34
C SER A 56 -50.05 4.38 9.32
N VAL A 57 -50.96 5.32 9.06
CA VAL A 57 -50.72 6.76 9.24
C VAL A 57 -50.77 7.03 10.75
N SER A 58 -49.82 6.45 11.49
CA SER A 58 -49.58 6.67 12.91
C SER A 58 -48.36 7.57 13.07
N ASP A 59 -48.37 8.42 14.09
CA ASP A 59 -47.21 9.28 14.38
C ASP A 59 -45.98 8.45 14.77
N GLU A 60 -46.21 7.25 15.30
CA GLU A 60 -45.18 6.24 15.53
C GLU A 60 -44.46 5.81 14.24
N THR A 61 -45.21 5.56 13.16
CA THR A 61 -44.61 5.19 11.85
C THR A 61 -43.77 6.35 11.30
N ILE A 62 -44.25 7.59 11.45
CA ILE A 62 -43.53 8.80 11.06
C ILE A 62 -42.25 8.99 11.89
N SER A 63 -42.30 8.75 13.20
CA SER A 63 -41.14 8.84 14.10
C SER A 63 -40.08 7.80 13.75
N ARG A 64 -40.49 6.55 13.51
CA ARG A 64 -39.59 5.46 13.13
C ARG A 64 -38.95 5.70 11.76
N LEU A 65 -39.70 6.17 10.76
CA LEU A 65 -39.16 6.59 9.46
C LEU A 65 -38.17 7.75 9.61
N SER A 66 -38.51 8.77 10.39
CA SER A 66 -37.62 9.91 10.63
C SER A 66 -36.32 9.47 11.28
N LYS A 67 -36.38 8.55 12.26
CA LYS A 67 -35.21 7.96 12.93
C LYS A 67 -34.34 7.17 11.94
N MET A 68 -34.97 6.35 11.10
CA MET A 68 -34.25 5.58 10.08
C MET A 68 -33.54 6.49 9.06
N VAL A 69 -34.21 7.55 8.60
CA VAL A 69 -33.58 8.54 7.71
C VAL A 69 -32.37 9.21 8.38
N THR A 70 -32.43 9.50 9.69
CA THR A 70 -31.27 10.04 10.40
C THR A 70 -30.12 9.04 10.50
N GLU A 71 -30.40 7.79 10.82
CA GLU A 71 -29.39 6.72 10.91
C GLU A 71 -28.72 6.47 9.54
N LEU A 72 -29.50 6.41 8.46
CA LEU A 72 -28.97 6.25 7.10
C LEU A 72 -28.13 7.45 6.65
N LYS A 73 -28.48 8.67 7.06
CA LYS A 73 -27.66 9.87 6.79
C LYS A 73 -26.33 9.83 7.53
N GLU A 74 -26.34 9.43 8.80
CA GLU A 74 -25.12 9.26 9.60
C GLU A 74 -24.20 8.19 8.99
N GLU A 75 -24.76 7.06 8.57
CA GLU A 75 -24.00 6.01 7.89
C GLU A 75 -23.45 6.48 6.54
N LYS A 76 -24.22 7.27 5.76
CA LYS A 76 -23.74 7.91 4.52
C LYS A 76 -22.52 8.80 4.78
N VAL A 77 -22.56 9.62 5.83
CA VAL A 77 -21.43 10.49 6.21
C VAL A 77 -20.21 9.66 6.60
N LYS A 78 -20.40 8.62 7.43
CA LYS A 78 -19.33 7.73 7.87
C LYS A 78 -18.65 7.01 6.70
N ARG A 79 -19.43 6.41 5.81
CA ARG A 79 -18.91 5.68 4.64
C ARG A 79 -18.21 6.60 3.64
N LEU A 80 -18.77 7.79 3.40
CA LEU A 80 -18.12 8.78 2.54
C LEU A 80 -16.76 9.20 3.11
N GLY A 81 -16.68 9.51 4.42
CA GLY A 81 -15.41 9.84 5.06
C GLY A 81 -14.38 8.72 4.95
N LYS A 82 -14.81 7.46 5.10
CA LYS A 82 -13.95 6.29 4.92
C LYS A 82 -13.42 6.17 3.49
N ILE A 83 -14.29 6.30 2.47
CA ILE A 83 -13.88 6.26 1.06
C ILE A 83 -12.92 7.40 0.73
N GLN A 84 -13.15 8.60 1.24
CA GLN A 84 -12.24 9.74 1.02
C GLN A 84 -10.86 9.49 1.61
N ALA A 85 -10.78 8.93 2.82
CA ALA A 85 -9.52 8.56 3.44
C ALA A 85 -8.78 7.46 2.64
N LEU A 86 -9.51 6.44 2.17
CA LEU A 86 -8.94 5.37 1.35
C LEU A 86 -8.47 5.88 -0.02
N ALA A 87 -9.26 6.74 -0.68
CA ALA A 87 -8.88 7.34 -1.95
C ALA A 87 -7.61 8.20 -1.82
N SER A 88 -7.44 8.93 -0.71
CA SER A 88 -6.20 9.66 -0.41
C SER A 88 -5.02 8.70 -0.26
N GLN A 89 -5.17 7.64 0.55
CA GLN A 89 -4.11 6.64 0.77
C GLN A 89 -3.71 5.94 -0.53
N LEU A 90 -4.68 5.51 -1.34
CA LEU A 90 -4.42 4.92 -2.67
C LEU A 90 -3.64 5.89 -3.56
N THR A 91 -4.03 7.17 -3.57
CA THR A 91 -3.35 8.20 -4.36
C THR A 91 -1.89 8.37 -3.93
N ASP A 92 -1.64 8.45 -2.62
CA ASP A 92 -0.30 8.58 -2.07
C ASP A 92 0.56 7.33 -2.38
N LEU A 93 -0.01 6.13 -2.23
CA LEU A 93 0.66 4.87 -2.55
C LEU A 93 0.98 4.74 -4.05
N TRP A 94 0.05 5.09 -4.94
CA TRP A 94 0.31 5.08 -6.38
C TRP A 94 1.36 6.09 -6.80
N ASN A 95 1.37 7.28 -6.18
CA ASN A 95 2.41 8.28 -6.43
C ASN A 95 3.77 7.79 -5.95
N LEU A 96 3.83 7.12 -4.80
CA LEU A 96 5.07 6.56 -4.27
C LEU A 96 5.60 5.39 -5.12
N MET A 97 4.69 4.57 -5.66
CA MET A 97 5.04 3.37 -6.42
C MET A 97 5.24 3.64 -7.92
N ASP A 98 5.06 4.90 -8.36
CA ASP A 98 5.01 5.31 -9.77
C ASP A 98 3.99 4.47 -10.59
N ALA A 99 2.82 4.19 -10.00
CA ALA A 99 1.80 3.36 -10.62
C ALA A 99 1.25 4.01 -11.90
N THR A 100 1.05 3.18 -12.92
CA THR A 100 0.56 3.58 -14.25
C THR A 100 -0.88 4.06 -14.22
N VAL A 101 -1.30 4.80 -15.25
CA VAL A 101 -2.67 5.33 -15.32
C VAL A 101 -3.68 4.18 -15.43
N GLU A 102 -3.34 3.11 -16.13
CA GLU A 102 -4.18 1.92 -16.32
C GLU A 102 -4.44 1.19 -15.00
N GLU A 103 -3.43 1.11 -14.12
CA GLU A 103 -3.58 0.53 -12.78
C GLU A 103 -4.49 1.40 -11.89
N ARG A 104 -4.36 2.73 -11.99
CA ARG A 104 -5.18 3.69 -11.23
C ARG A 104 -6.65 3.66 -11.67
N GLN A 105 -6.90 3.51 -12.98
CA GLN A 105 -8.25 3.50 -13.56
C GLN A 105 -9.16 2.40 -13.02
N LEU A 106 -8.58 1.28 -12.55
CA LEU A 106 -9.34 0.19 -11.94
C LEU A 106 -10.10 0.60 -10.66
N PHE A 107 -9.74 1.73 -10.06
CA PHE A 107 -10.30 2.27 -8.82
C PHE A 107 -10.95 3.64 -8.99
N ASP A 108 -11.28 4.05 -10.22
CA ASP A 108 -11.95 5.33 -10.51
C ASP A 108 -13.28 5.49 -9.77
N HIS A 109 -14.00 4.39 -9.51
CA HIS A 109 -15.24 4.39 -8.74
C HIS A 109 -15.05 4.77 -7.26
N VAL A 110 -13.85 4.55 -6.72
CA VAL A 110 -13.46 4.95 -5.36
C VAL A 110 -12.96 6.39 -5.36
N THR A 111 -12.07 6.72 -6.30
CA THR A 111 -11.37 8.02 -6.33
C THR A 111 -12.24 9.18 -6.79
N CYS A 112 -13.29 8.93 -7.59
CA CYS A 112 -14.21 9.98 -8.03
C CYS A 112 -14.97 10.65 -6.87
N ASN A 113 -15.06 10.00 -5.71
CA ASN A 113 -15.72 10.52 -4.51
C ASN A 113 -14.78 11.24 -3.53
N MET A 114 -13.47 11.23 -3.79
CA MET A 114 -12.44 11.83 -2.93
C MET A 114 -12.72 13.29 -2.56
N SER A 115 -13.20 14.09 -3.52
CA SER A 115 -13.53 15.52 -3.32
C SER A 115 -15.04 15.80 -3.38
N SER A 116 -15.87 14.75 -3.36
CA SER A 116 -17.33 14.90 -3.45
C SER A 116 -17.93 15.31 -2.10
N THR A 117 -18.88 16.25 -2.15
CA THR A 117 -19.69 16.61 -0.99
C THR A 117 -20.85 15.62 -0.83
N LEU A 118 -21.40 15.50 0.38
CA LEU A 118 -22.47 14.53 0.71
C LEU A 118 -23.66 14.56 -0.27
N ASP A 119 -24.05 15.75 -0.71
CA ASP A 119 -25.19 15.98 -1.61
C ASP A 119 -24.89 15.60 -3.07
N ARG A 120 -23.62 15.56 -3.46
CA ARG A 120 -23.19 15.21 -4.82
C ARG A 120 -23.06 13.70 -5.03
N VAL A 121 -23.01 12.92 -3.96
CA VAL A 121 -22.95 11.45 -4.03
C VAL A 121 -24.37 10.91 -4.17
N THR A 122 -24.78 10.74 -5.42
CA THR A 122 -26.11 10.22 -5.81
C THR A 122 -26.04 8.94 -6.63
N VAL A 123 -24.84 8.52 -7.03
CA VAL A 123 -24.64 7.30 -7.82
C VAL A 123 -25.01 6.08 -6.95
N PRO A 124 -25.91 5.19 -7.43
CA PRO A 124 -26.25 3.96 -6.73
C PRO A 124 -25.02 3.10 -6.46
N GLY A 125 -24.92 2.55 -5.25
CA GLY A 125 -23.82 1.70 -4.82
C GLY A 125 -22.48 2.41 -4.60
N ALA A 126 -22.39 3.73 -4.78
CA ALA A 126 -21.13 4.46 -4.62
C ALA A 126 -20.52 4.36 -3.21
N LEU A 127 -21.35 4.09 -2.19
CA LEU A 127 -20.94 3.91 -0.79
C LEU A 127 -21.30 2.50 -0.27
N ALA A 128 -21.39 1.53 -1.17
CA ALA A 128 -21.64 0.14 -0.79
C ALA A 128 -20.45 -0.46 -0.04
N LEU A 129 -20.71 -1.46 0.80
CA LEU A 129 -19.67 -2.07 1.64
C LEU A 129 -18.61 -2.79 0.80
N ASP A 130 -19.00 -3.44 -0.30
CA ASP A 130 -18.10 -4.07 -1.25
C ASP A 130 -17.10 -3.09 -1.88
N VAL A 131 -17.52 -1.86 -2.17
CA VAL A 131 -16.63 -0.79 -2.68
C VAL A 131 -15.59 -0.40 -1.63
N ILE A 132 -16.02 -0.26 -0.37
CA ILE A 132 -15.13 0.05 0.75
C ILE A 132 -14.15 -1.10 0.96
N ASP A 133 -14.65 -2.32 1.03
CA ASP A 133 -13.84 -3.52 1.23
C ASP A 133 -12.82 -3.65 0.10
N GLN A 134 -13.22 -3.47 -1.16
CA GLN A 134 -12.31 -3.49 -2.31
C GLN A 134 -11.18 -2.46 -2.17
N ALA A 135 -11.49 -1.23 -1.75
CA ALA A 135 -10.50 -0.18 -1.55
C ALA A 135 -9.55 -0.50 -0.39
N GLU A 136 -10.05 -1.05 0.72
CA GLU A 136 -9.21 -1.48 1.85
C GLU A 136 -8.24 -2.60 1.46
N HIS A 137 -8.73 -3.61 0.74
CA HIS A 137 -7.90 -4.70 0.25
C HIS A 137 -6.80 -4.21 -0.71
N GLU A 138 -7.11 -3.22 -1.56
CA GLU A 138 -6.10 -2.66 -2.45
C GLU A 138 -5.04 -1.84 -1.72
N VAL A 139 -5.43 -1.04 -0.72
CA VAL A 139 -4.46 -0.34 0.15
C VAL A 139 -3.52 -1.35 0.80
N GLU A 140 -4.08 -2.41 1.42
CA GLU A 140 -3.28 -3.45 2.05
C GLU A 140 -2.34 -4.15 1.05
N ARG A 141 -2.86 -4.50 -0.15
CA ARG A 141 -2.06 -5.13 -1.20
C ARG A 141 -0.91 -4.22 -1.66
N LEU A 142 -1.16 -2.91 -1.81
CA LEU A 142 -0.15 -1.94 -2.20
C LEU A 142 0.90 -1.72 -1.09
N ASP A 143 0.49 -1.70 0.18
CA ASP A 143 1.42 -1.63 1.31
C ASP A 143 2.34 -2.85 1.38
N GLN A 144 1.79 -4.05 1.18
CA GLN A 144 2.58 -5.28 1.10
C GLN A 144 3.56 -5.25 -0.08
N LEU A 145 3.08 -4.80 -1.25
CA LEU A 145 3.92 -4.67 -2.44
C LEU A 145 5.04 -3.63 -2.25
N LYS A 146 4.74 -2.51 -1.61
CA LYS A 146 5.69 -1.47 -1.21
C LYS A 146 6.77 -2.04 -0.29
N ALA A 147 6.40 -2.79 0.75
CA ALA A 147 7.34 -3.43 1.66
C ALA A 147 8.24 -4.45 0.94
N SER A 148 7.66 -5.30 0.08
CA SER A 148 8.42 -6.28 -0.70
C SER A 148 9.41 -5.60 -1.65
N ARG A 149 8.97 -4.58 -2.39
CA ARG A 149 9.83 -3.84 -3.34
C ARG A 149 10.94 -3.08 -2.60
N MET A 150 10.62 -2.49 -1.44
CA MET A 150 11.62 -1.83 -0.59
C MET A 150 12.71 -2.81 -0.15
N LYS A 151 12.31 -3.99 0.32
CA LYS A 151 13.24 -5.06 0.72
C LYS A 151 14.18 -5.46 -0.41
N ASP A 152 13.66 -5.65 -1.62
CA ASP A 152 14.46 -6.02 -2.78
C ASP A 152 15.47 -4.92 -3.15
N ILE A 153 15.03 -3.65 -3.20
CA ILE A 153 15.92 -2.53 -3.52
C ILE A 153 16.99 -2.36 -2.44
N ALA A 154 16.60 -2.38 -1.16
CA ALA A 154 17.52 -2.26 -0.05
C ALA A 154 18.57 -3.37 -0.10
N PHE A 155 18.20 -4.64 -0.28
CA PHE A 155 19.19 -5.71 -0.38
C PHE A 155 20.10 -5.59 -1.61
N LYS A 156 19.59 -5.11 -2.74
CA LYS A 156 20.44 -4.85 -3.91
C LYS A 156 21.48 -3.78 -3.60
N ARG A 157 21.09 -2.68 -2.95
CA ARG A 157 21.98 -1.59 -2.55
C ARG A 157 22.98 -2.04 -1.48
N GLN A 158 22.55 -2.87 -0.53
CA GLN A 158 23.41 -3.49 0.46
C GLN A 158 24.45 -4.42 -0.16
N THR A 159 24.07 -5.17 -1.20
CA THR A 159 25.01 -6.03 -1.95
C THR A 159 26.03 -5.19 -2.72
N GLU A 160 25.62 -4.09 -3.36
CA GLU A 160 26.56 -3.14 -3.99
C GLU A 160 27.56 -2.59 -2.97
N LEU A 161 27.08 -2.22 -1.77
CA LEU A 161 27.94 -1.74 -0.69
C LEU A 161 28.95 -2.81 -0.25
N GLU A 162 28.51 -4.06 -0.10
CA GLU A 162 29.37 -5.21 0.24
C GLU A 162 30.45 -5.45 -0.82
N ASP A 163 30.10 -5.40 -2.11
CA ASP A 163 31.05 -5.59 -3.20
C ASP A 163 32.13 -4.50 -3.20
N ILE A 164 31.74 -3.24 -2.95
CA ILE A 164 32.70 -2.12 -2.86
C ILE A 164 33.65 -2.32 -1.68
N TYR A 165 33.13 -2.69 -0.51
CA TYR A 165 33.98 -2.93 0.66
C TYR A 165 34.91 -4.14 0.46
N ALA A 166 34.42 -5.22 -0.17
CA ALA A 166 35.24 -6.38 -0.51
C ALA A 166 36.40 -6.00 -1.45
N GLN A 167 36.12 -5.23 -2.51
CA GLN A 167 37.15 -4.70 -3.43
C GLN A 167 38.17 -3.80 -2.72
N ALA A 168 37.72 -3.04 -1.72
CA ALA A 168 38.58 -2.19 -0.90
C ALA A 168 39.31 -2.93 0.23
N HIS A 169 39.19 -4.27 0.31
CA HIS A 169 39.70 -5.11 1.40
C HIS A 169 39.25 -4.63 2.80
N ILE A 170 38.00 -4.20 2.92
CA ILE A 170 37.37 -3.78 4.18
C ILE A 170 36.42 -4.88 4.66
N ALA A 171 36.65 -5.37 5.88
CA ALA A 171 35.74 -6.33 6.52
C ALA A 171 34.51 -5.60 7.08
N ILE A 172 33.32 -6.13 6.78
CA ILE A 172 32.05 -5.65 7.32
C ILE A 172 31.21 -6.82 7.84
N ASP A 173 30.35 -6.53 8.82
CA ASP A 173 29.36 -7.50 9.31
C ASP A 173 28.10 -7.45 8.43
N THR A 174 28.14 -8.27 7.39
CA THR A 174 27.06 -8.46 6.42
C THR A 174 25.76 -8.95 7.08
N SER A 175 25.84 -9.83 8.08
CA SER A 175 24.63 -10.37 8.74
C SER A 175 23.93 -9.26 9.53
N ALA A 176 24.68 -8.54 10.36
CA ALA A 176 24.13 -7.45 11.16
C ALA A 176 23.58 -6.32 10.29
N ALA A 177 24.18 -6.05 9.12
CA ALA A 177 23.67 -5.06 8.18
C ALA A 177 22.32 -5.47 7.58
N ARG A 178 22.18 -6.74 7.16
CA ARG A 178 20.92 -7.27 6.63
C ARG A 178 19.81 -7.32 7.68
N ASP A 179 20.13 -7.68 8.91
CA ASP A 179 19.16 -7.71 10.02
C ASP A 179 18.65 -6.29 10.36
N ARG A 180 19.53 -5.28 10.31
CA ARG A 180 19.11 -3.88 10.48
C ARG A 180 18.13 -3.44 9.41
N ILE A 181 18.38 -3.79 8.13
CA ILE A 181 17.47 -3.45 7.02
C ILE A 181 16.10 -4.08 7.24
N LEU A 182 16.04 -5.37 7.60
CA LEU A 182 14.77 -6.05 7.90
C LEU A 182 14.03 -5.37 9.05
N SER A 183 14.72 -5.09 10.16
CA SER A 183 14.13 -4.42 11.31
C SER A 183 13.54 -3.06 10.97
N VAL A 184 14.19 -2.29 10.09
CA VAL A 184 13.70 -0.97 9.68
C VAL A 184 12.43 -1.11 8.84
N ILE A 185 12.42 -2.02 7.86
CA ILE A 185 11.27 -2.26 6.98
C ILE A 185 10.07 -2.80 7.78
N ASP A 186 10.29 -3.74 8.69
CA ASP A 186 9.22 -4.37 9.47
C ASP A 186 8.64 -3.43 10.54
N SER A 187 9.40 -2.41 10.97
CA SER A 187 8.94 -1.47 12.00
C SER A 187 7.82 -0.54 11.53
N SER A 188 7.54 -0.44 10.22
CA SER A 188 6.57 0.49 9.60
C SER A 188 6.74 1.98 10.01
N MET A 189 7.80 2.31 10.76
CA MET A 189 8.07 3.64 11.30
C MET A 189 8.95 4.48 10.37
N PHE A 190 9.54 3.85 9.36
CA PHE A 190 10.52 4.48 8.50
C PHE A 190 9.97 4.75 7.11
N GLU A 191 10.16 5.98 6.64
CA GLU A 191 9.79 6.34 5.27
C GLU A 191 10.76 5.66 4.26
N PRO A 192 10.23 4.87 3.30
CA PRO A 192 10.97 4.32 2.16
C PRO A 192 12.05 5.21 1.55
N SER A 193 11.71 6.47 1.31
CA SER A 193 12.57 7.43 0.62
C SER A 193 13.80 7.78 1.45
N GLU A 194 13.65 7.90 2.77
CA GLU A 194 14.73 8.18 3.69
C GLU A 194 15.72 7.00 3.74
N LEU A 195 15.23 5.76 3.67
CA LEU A 195 16.09 4.57 3.81
C LEU A 195 16.99 4.46 2.59
N LEU A 196 16.38 4.59 1.42
CA LEU A 196 17.11 4.56 0.16
C LEU A 196 18.13 5.70 0.07
N ALA A 197 17.79 6.89 0.54
CA ALA A 197 18.72 8.02 0.58
C ALA A 197 19.91 7.76 1.53
N ASP A 198 19.68 7.18 2.71
CA ASP A 198 20.78 6.80 3.62
C ASP A 198 21.68 5.74 2.99
N MET A 199 21.10 4.72 2.35
CA MET A 199 21.87 3.69 1.65
C MET A 199 22.69 4.26 0.48
N GLU A 200 22.16 5.22 -0.27
CA GLU A 200 22.90 5.93 -1.32
C GLU A 200 24.08 6.72 -0.73
N ASN A 201 23.89 7.39 0.40
CA ASN A 201 24.96 8.07 1.10
C ASN A 201 26.04 7.10 1.60
N GLN A 202 25.66 5.92 2.10
CA GLN A 202 26.62 4.89 2.51
C GLN A 202 27.42 4.37 1.31
N ILE A 203 26.76 4.10 0.17
CA ILE A 203 27.42 3.67 -1.06
C ILE A 203 28.40 4.75 -1.56
N LEU A 204 28.02 6.01 -1.53
CA LEU A 204 28.90 7.13 -1.92
C LEU A 204 30.17 7.17 -1.06
N LYS A 205 30.01 7.10 0.27
CA LYS A 205 31.15 7.05 1.21
C LYS A 205 32.03 5.83 0.98
N ALA A 206 31.44 4.66 0.71
CA ALA A 206 32.21 3.45 0.41
C ALA A 206 33.00 3.58 -0.90
N LYS A 207 32.44 4.22 -1.94
CA LYS A 207 33.14 4.50 -3.20
C LYS A 207 34.31 5.47 -2.98
N GLU A 208 34.15 6.49 -2.16
CA GLU A 208 35.23 7.42 -1.80
C GLU A 208 36.37 6.69 -1.07
N GLU A 209 36.04 5.84 -0.10
CA GLU A 209 37.03 5.05 0.64
C GLU A 209 37.73 4.01 -0.26
N ALA A 210 37.00 3.34 -1.15
CA ALA A 210 37.60 2.43 -2.11
C ALA A 210 38.57 3.16 -3.06
N SER A 211 38.20 4.36 -3.51
CA SER A 211 39.06 5.22 -4.33
C SER A 211 40.32 5.65 -3.59
N SER A 212 40.21 6.02 -2.31
CA SER A 212 41.35 6.47 -1.50
C SER A 212 42.40 5.36 -1.28
N ARG A 213 41.96 4.10 -1.23
CA ARG A 213 42.85 2.92 -1.04
C ARG A 213 43.44 2.36 -2.33
N LYS A 214 42.89 2.73 -3.49
CA LYS A 214 43.21 2.14 -4.79
C LYS A 214 44.73 2.11 -5.06
N ASP A 215 45.40 3.25 -4.93
CA ASP A 215 46.84 3.36 -5.22
C ASP A 215 47.71 2.47 -4.30
N ILE A 216 47.26 2.23 -3.07
CA ILE A 216 47.96 1.38 -2.11
C ILE A 216 47.73 -0.09 -2.47
N LEU A 217 46.49 -0.49 -2.74
CA LEU A 217 46.15 -1.85 -3.13
C LEU A 217 46.88 -2.25 -4.43
N GLU A 218 46.92 -1.37 -5.44
CA GLU A 218 47.68 -1.61 -6.67
C GLU A 218 49.19 -1.76 -6.45
N LYS A 219 49.74 -1.12 -5.41
CA LYS A 219 51.16 -1.33 -5.02
C LYS A 219 51.35 -2.68 -4.33
N VAL A 220 50.42 -3.07 -3.46
CA VAL A 220 50.44 -4.37 -2.77
C VAL A 220 50.33 -5.51 -3.78
N ASP A 221 49.41 -5.43 -4.74
CA ASP A 221 49.24 -6.47 -5.78
C ASP A 221 50.49 -6.63 -6.64
N ARG A 222 51.10 -5.53 -7.06
CA ARG A 222 52.37 -5.57 -7.79
C ARG A 222 53.49 -6.21 -6.98
N TRP A 223 53.52 -5.95 -5.68
CA TRP A 223 54.51 -6.55 -4.79
C TRP A 223 54.27 -8.05 -4.61
N MET A 224 53.02 -8.48 -4.44
CA MET A 224 52.67 -9.92 -4.36
C MET A 224 53.09 -10.68 -5.63
N LEU A 225 52.78 -10.14 -6.82
CA LEU A 225 53.18 -10.75 -8.10
C LEU A 225 54.70 -10.85 -8.24
N ALA A 226 55.44 -9.82 -7.81
CA ALA A 226 56.90 -9.86 -7.84
C ALA A 226 57.47 -10.95 -6.90
N CYS A 227 56.88 -11.13 -5.72
CA CYS A 227 57.27 -12.20 -4.79
C CYS A 227 56.96 -13.60 -5.36
N GLU A 228 55.81 -13.78 -6.02
CA GLU A 228 55.46 -15.03 -6.70
C GLU A 228 56.44 -15.36 -7.83
N GLU A 229 56.79 -14.36 -8.65
CA GLU A 229 57.77 -14.52 -9.73
C GLU A 229 59.17 -14.85 -9.17
N GLU A 230 59.61 -14.19 -8.10
CA GLU A 230 60.87 -14.49 -7.43
C GLU A 230 60.91 -15.95 -6.94
N SER A 231 59.85 -16.40 -6.23
CA SER A 231 59.72 -17.79 -5.79
C SER A 231 59.77 -18.77 -6.96
N TRP A 232 59.09 -18.46 -8.06
CA TRP A 232 59.08 -19.31 -9.26
C TRP A 232 60.49 -19.41 -9.89
N LEU A 233 61.21 -18.29 -9.99
CA LEU A 233 62.57 -18.24 -10.51
C LEU A 233 63.56 -19.01 -9.61
N GLU A 234 63.41 -18.91 -8.30
CA GLU A 234 64.21 -19.67 -7.34
C GLU A 234 64.05 -21.18 -7.55
N ASP A 235 62.82 -21.66 -7.64
CA ASP A 235 62.52 -23.08 -7.86
C ASP A 235 63.01 -23.57 -9.22
N TYR A 236 62.82 -22.78 -10.27
CA TYR A 236 63.39 -23.07 -11.57
C TYR A 236 64.92 -23.21 -11.50
N SER A 237 65.59 -22.28 -10.80
CA SER A 237 67.05 -22.32 -10.64
C SER A 237 67.52 -23.56 -9.86
N ARG A 238 66.75 -23.99 -8.86
CA ARG A 238 67.00 -25.18 -8.04
C ARG A 238 66.90 -26.45 -8.88
N VAL A 239 65.83 -26.61 -9.65
CA VAL A 239 65.64 -27.74 -10.57
C VAL A 239 66.73 -27.78 -11.63
N ARG A 240 67.08 -26.62 -12.21
CA ARG A 240 68.15 -26.53 -13.21
C ARG A 240 69.49 -27.03 -12.65
N LYS A 241 69.84 -26.63 -11.43
CA LYS A 241 71.06 -27.10 -10.75
C LYS A 241 71.01 -28.61 -10.52
N ILE A 242 69.87 -29.16 -10.08
CA ILE A 242 69.70 -30.61 -9.87
C ILE A 242 69.83 -31.38 -11.19
N CYS A 243 69.19 -30.94 -12.27
CA CYS A 243 69.30 -31.56 -13.60
C CYS A 243 70.74 -31.54 -14.12
N HIS A 244 71.45 -30.42 -13.93
CA HIS A 244 72.85 -30.33 -14.33
C HIS A 244 73.73 -31.30 -13.53
N VAL A 245 73.52 -31.39 -12.21
CA VAL A 245 74.28 -32.31 -11.33
C VAL A 245 73.98 -33.77 -11.67
N THR A 246 72.71 -34.13 -11.89
CA THR A 246 72.31 -35.50 -12.27
C THR A 246 72.80 -35.90 -13.65
N LEU A 247 72.78 -35.00 -14.65
CA LEU A 247 73.39 -35.24 -15.96
C LEU A 247 74.92 -35.43 -15.87
N SER A 248 75.60 -34.71 -14.97
CA SER A 248 77.04 -34.86 -14.76
C SER A 248 77.44 -36.12 -13.97
N LEU A 249 76.50 -36.74 -13.25
CA LEU A 249 76.71 -37.95 -12.45
C LEU A 249 76.08 -39.21 -13.07
N SER A 250 75.38 -39.08 -14.21
CA SER A 250 74.79 -40.20 -14.93
C SER A 250 75.90 -40.99 -15.63
N PRO A 251 76.17 -42.26 -15.23
CA PRO A 251 77.17 -43.07 -15.90
C PRO A 251 76.61 -43.52 -17.26
N PHE A 252 77.22 -43.08 -18.34
CA PHE A 252 77.34 -43.91 -19.52
C PHE A 252 78.30 -45.07 -19.23
#